data_AF-A0A964DYX8-F1
#
_entry.id   AF-A0A964DYX8-F1
#
_cell.length_a   1.000
_cell.length_b   1.000
_cell.length_c   1.000
_cell.angle_alpha   90.00
_cell.angle_beta   90.00
_cell.angle_gamma   90.00
#
_symmetry.space_group_name_H-M   'P 1'
#
loop_
_entity.id
_entity.type
_entity.pdbx_description
1 polymer ?
#
loop_
_entity_poly.entity_id
_entity_poly.type
_entity_poly.pdbx_seq_one_letter_code
_entity_poly.pdbx_strand_id
1 'polypeptide(L)'
;MIALSPEAEAQVDSLIAHFEARGRIEAARNLLNALEKASHRIVSAPHAGLLAPRPYPSLKRQGRRWIIEERYWISYSLTVPPVISGVFYVTPNIPNRL
;
A
#
# COMPACT_ATOMS: atom_id res chain seq x y z
N MET A 1 -3.33 6.90 -11.81
CA MET A 1 -2.90 5.91 -10.80
C MET A 1 -1.76 5.09 -11.40
N ILE A 2 -0.75 4.66 -10.61
CA ILE A 2 0.30 3.75 -11.11
C ILE A 2 -0.19 2.30 -11.02
N ALA A 3 0.46 1.39 -11.75
CA ALA A 3 0.05 -0.01 -11.81
C ALA A 3 0.17 -0.68 -10.43
N LEU A 4 -0.76 -1.60 -10.15
CA LEU A 4 -0.62 -2.59 -9.09
C LEU A 4 0.02 -3.86 -9.67
N SER A 5 0.79 -4.57 -8.85
CA SER A 5 1.13 -5.96 -9.16
C SER A 5 -0.12 -6.84 -9.03
N PRO A 6 -0.18 -8.01 -9.69
CA PRO A 6 -1.33 -8.92 -9.57
C PRO A 6 -1.68 -9.27 -8.13
N GLU A 7 -0.68 -9.44 -7.27
CA GLU A 7 -0.88 -9.71 -5.84
C GLU A 7 -1.45 -8.52 -5.08
N ALA A 8 -1.01 -7.30 -5.43
CA ALA A 8 -1.52 -6.07 -4.83
C ALA A 8 -2.95 -5.78 -5.28
N GLU A 9 -3.29 -6.05 -6.54
CA GLU A 9 -4.65 -5.95 -7.08
C GLU A 9 -5.59 -6.91 -6.34
N ALA A 10 -5.24 -8.20 -6.27
CA ALA A 10 -6.02 -9.18 -5.51
C ALA A 10 -6.18 -8.80 -4.02
N GLN A 11 -5.14 -8.21 -3.42
CA GLN A 11 -5.20 -7.73 -2.04
C GLN A 11 -6.17 -6.56 -1.89
N VAL A 12 -6.16 -5.60 -2.82
CA VAL A 12 -7.07 -4.45 -2.82
C VAL A 12 -8.51 -4.92 -3.02
N ASP A 13 -8.77 -5.80 -3.98
CA ASP A 13 -10.10 -6.36 -4.24
C ASP A 13 -10.64 -7.10 -3.00
N SER A 14 -9.79 -7.90 -2.34
CA SER A 14 -10.16 -8.60 -1.11
C SER A 14 -10.50 -7.61 0.02
N LEU A 15 -9.77 -6.52 0.17
CA LEU A 15 -10.04 -5.48 1.17
C LEU A 15 -11.34 -4.72 0.87
N ILE A 16 -11.60 -4.39 -0.39
CA ILE A 16 -12.84 -3.73 -0.81
C ILE A 16 -14.04 -4.63 -0.51
N ALA A 17 -14.00 -5.89 -0.99
CA ALA A 17 -15.06 -6.87 -0.73
C ALA A 17 -15.30 -7.07 0.78
N HIS A 18 -14.23 -7.09 1.58
CA HIS A 18 -14.34 -7.18 3.04
C HIS A 18 -15.05 -5.98 3.66
N PHE A 19 -14.75 -4.75 3.21
CA PHE A 19 -15.42 -3.56 3.70
C PHE A 19 -16.87 -3.48 3.28
N GLU A 20 -17.17 -3.82 2.03
CA GLU A 20 -18.53 -3.86 1.49
C GLU A 20 -19.42 -4.88 2.22
N ALA A 21 -18.91 -6.11 2.42
CA ALA A 21 -19.62 -7.15 3.17
C ALA A 21 -19.95 -6.73 4.63
N ARG A 22 -19.20 -5.77 5.19
CA ARG A 22 -19.44 -5.21 6.52
C ARG A 22 -20.23 -3.90 6.52
N GLY A 23 -20.75 -3.47 5.36
CA GLY A 23 -21.47 -2.20 5.20
C GLY A 23 -20.59 -0.96 5.39
N ARG A 24 -19.26 -1.10 5.30
CA ARG A 24 -18.28 -0.03 5.55
C ARG A 24 -17.82 0.63 4.24
N ILE A 25 -18.76 1.16 3.46
CA ILE A 25 -18.47 1.75 2.14
C ILE A 25 -17.44 2.88 2.21
N GLU A 26 -17.48 3.69 3.27
CA GLU A 26 -16.48 4.75 3.49
C GLU A 26 -15.05 4.21 3.67
N ALA A 27 -14.88 3.00 4.22
CA ALA A 27 -13.56 2.39 4.35
C ALA A 27 -12.97 1.98 2.99
N ALA A 28 -13.83 1.49 2.06
CA ALA A 28 -13.43 1.20 0.68
C ALA A 28 -13.08 2.50 -0.08
N ARG A 29 -13.87 3.57 0.07
CA ARG A 29 -13.56 4.89 -0.50
C ARG A 29 -12.23 5.43 0.00
N ASN A 30 -11.97 5.35 1.31
CA ASN A 30 -10.71 5.80 1.90
C ASN A 30 -9.51 4.98 1.41
N LEU A 31 -9.68 3.67 1.19
CA LEU A 31 -8.64 2.83 0.60
C LEU A 31 -8.27 3.32 -0.82
N LEU A 32 -9.27 3.55 -1.67
CA LEU A 32 -9.05 4.03 -3.04
C LEU A 32 -8.38 5.43 -3.04
N ASN A 33 -8.85 6.34 -2.19
CA ASN A 33 -8.23 7.67 -2.04
C ASN A 33 -6.77 7.59 -1.57
N ALA A 34 -6.45 6.69 -0.65
CA ALA A 34 -5.08 6.48 -0.20
C ALA A 34 -4.18 5.97 -1.34
N LEU A 35 -4.68 5.07 -2.20
CA LEU A 35 -3.96 4.57 -3.37
C LEU A 35 -3.73 5.64 -4.43
N GLU A 36 -4.69 6.53 -4.63
CA GLU A 36 -4.56 7.66 -5.54
C GLU A 36 -3.49 8.65 -5.05
N LYS A 37 -3.57 9.08 -3.78
CA LYS A 37 -2.56 9.94 -3.15
C LYS A 37 -1.16 9.32 -3.21
N ALA A 38 -1.07 8.03 -2.89
CA ALA A 38 0.17 7.28 -2.99
C ALA A 38 0.73 7.27 -4.41
N SER A 39 -0.11 7.04 -5.42
CA SER A 39 0.30 7.06 -6.82
C SER A 39 0.90 8.42 -7.22
N HIS A 40 0.24 9.52 -6.87
CA HIS A 40 0.75 10.87 -7.15
C HIS A 40 2.10 11.12 -6.48
N ARG A 41 2.26 10.69 -5.22
CA ARG A 41 3.50 10.83 -4.47
C ARG A 41 4.63 9.98 -5.03
N ILE A 42 4.34 8.74 -5.43
CA ILE A 42 5.34 7.83 -6.00
C ILE A 42 5.81 8.33 -7.36
N VAL A 43 4.90 8.84 -8.21
CA VAL A 43 5.28 9.39 -9.52
C VAL A 43 6.15 10.63 -9.37
N SER A 44 5.78 11.55 -8.46
CA SER A 44 6.51 12.80 -8.27
C SER A 44 7.86 12.62 -7.57
N ALA A 45 7.98 11.67 -6.64
CA ALA A 45 9.21 11.41 -5.91
C ALA A 45 9.40 9.90 -5.61
N PRO A 46 9.80 9.08 -6.60
CA PRO A 46 9.88 7.62 -6.44
C PRO A 46 10.79 7.19 -5.29
N HIS A 47 11.86 7.92 -5.03
CA HIS A 47 12.86 7.60 -4.02
C HIS A 47 12.55 8.13 -2.61
N ALA A 48 11.47 8.90 -2.43
CA ALA A 48 11.14 9.54 -1.16
C ALA A 48 10.57 8.58 -0.09
N GLY A 49 10.25 7.34 -0.46
CA GLY A 49 9.74 6.33 0.46
C GLY A 49 10.80 5.78 1.41
N LEU A 50 10.32 5.25 2.55
CA LEU A 50 11.13 4.53 3.53
C LEU A 50 11.63 3.20 2.97
N LEU A 51 12.72 2.68 3.52
CA LEU A 51 13.24 1.36 3.17
C LEU A 51 12.38 0.22 3.73
N ALA A 52 11.69 0.48 4.84
CA ALA A 52 10.75 -0.42 5.50
C ALA A 52 9.78 0.42 6.37
N PRO A 53 8.60 -0.10 6.73
CA PRO A 53 7.78 0.49 7.78
C PRO A 53 8.58 0.53 9.08
N ARG A 54 8.54 1.66 9.80
CA ARG A 54 9.29 1.83 11.06
C ARG A 54 9.12 0.68 12.08
N PRO A 55 7.91 0.14 12.31
CA PRO A 55 7.74 -0.98 13.24
C PRO A 55 8.33 -2.31 12.74
N TYR A 56 8.67 -2.44 11.45
CA TYR A 56 9.06 -3.72 10.83
C TYR A 56 10.30 -3.56 9.93
N PRO A 57 11.48 -3.27 10.51
CA PRO A 57 12.71 -3.08 9.74
C PRO A 57 13.12 -4.34 8.95
N SER A 58 12.67 -5.52 9.37
CA SER A 58 12.90 -6.80 8.68
C SER A 58 12.22 -6.91 7.32
N LEU A 59 11.25 -6.04 7.00
CA LEU A 59 10.59 -6.00 5.69
C LEU A 59 11.37 -5.23 4.64
N LYS A 60 12.57 -4.73 4.98
CA LYS A 60 13.47 -4.07 4.03
C LYS A 60 13.80 -5.02 2.88
N ARG A 61 13.52 -4.58 1.64
CA ARG A 61 13.87 -5.29 0.42
C ARG A 61 14.53 -4.33 -0.56
N GLN A 62 15.59 -4.79 -1.22
CA GLN A 62 16.26 -4.01 -2.26
C GLN A 62 15.28 -3.67 -3.39
N GLY A 63 15.36 -2.44 -3.91
CA GLY A 63 14.48 -1.97 -4.99
C GLY A 63 13.02 -1.74 -4.58
N ARG A 64 12.66 -1.89 -3.29
CA ARG A 64 11.33 -1.57 -2.76
C ARG A 64 11.38 -0.40 -1.80
N ARG A 65 10.28 0.34 -1.78
CA ARG A 65 10.06 1.47 -0.89
C ARG A 65 8.68 1.39 -0.26
N TRP A 66 8.52 2.09 0.85
CA TRP A 66 7.32 2.12 1.65
C TRP A 66 6.91 3.55 1.90
N ILE A 67 5.65 3.86 1.66
CA ILE A 67 5.01 5.10 2.11
C ILE A 67 3.81 4.76 2.98
N ILE A 68 3.40 5.72 3.78
CA ILE A 68 2.16 5.68 4.53
C ILE A 68 1.25 6.77 3.97
N GLU A 69 0.06 6.38 3.56
CA GLU A 69 -1.01 7.31 3.18
C GLU A 69 -2.24 6.98 4.00
N GLU A 70 -2.75 7.98 4.73
CA GLU A 70 -3.83 7.82 5.70
C GLU A 70 -3.58 6.70 6.71
N ARG A 71 -4.24 5.55 6.55
CA ARG A 71 -4.14 4.38 7.44
C ARG A 71 -3.56 3.16 6.73
N TYR A 72 -2.89 3.36 5.59
CA TYR A 72 -2.35 2.28 4.78
C TYR A 72 -0.84 2.45 4.56
N TRP A 73 -0.09 1.42 4.91
CA TRP A 73 1.25 1.19 4.42
C TRP A 73 1.19 0.66 3.00
N ILE A 74 1.88 1.34 2.08
CA ILE A 74 1.91 1.00 0.67
C ILE A 74 3.35 0.70 0.29
N SER A 75 3.58 -0.52 -0.16
CA SER A 75 4.88 -0.96 -0.69
C SER A 75 4.88 -0.82 -2.22
N TYR A 76 5.99 -0.38 -2.78
CA TYR A 76 6.13 -0.22 -4.23
C TYR A 76 7.56 -0.48 -4.70
N SER A 77 7.71 -0.86 -5.97
CA SER A 77 9.00 -1.04 -6.64
C SER A 77 9.53 0.28 -7.20
N LEU A 78 10.86 0.38 -7.31
CA LEU A 78 11.56 1.45 -8.04
C LEU A 78 11.79 1.12 -9.51
N THR A 79 10.97 0.23 -10.10
CA THR A 79 10.98 0.01 -11.55
C THR A 79 10.58 1.29 -12.28
N VAL A 80 10.84 1.35 -13.58
CA VAL A 80 10.35 2.43 -14.44
C VAL A 80 9.37 1.82 -15.45
N PRO A 81 8.05 2.03 -15.30
CA PRO A 81 7.39 2.81 -14.24
C PRO A 81 7.33 2.10 -12.87
N PRO A 82 7.16 2.83 -11.75
CA PRO A 82 6.95 2.25 -10.43
C PRO A 82 5.65 1.43 -10.36
N VAL A 83 5.65 0.37 -9.55
CA VAL A 83 4.50 -0.53 -9.37
C VAL A 83 4.19 -0.71 -7.89
N ILE A 84 2.94 -0.55 -7.49
CA ILE A 84 2.49 -0.86 -6.12
C ILE A 84 2.48 -2.38 -5.93
N SER A 85 3.25 -2.87 -4.97
CA SER A 85 3.46 -4.29 -4.70
C SER A 85 2.75 -4.82 -3.46
N GLY A 86 2.00 -3.98 -2.74
CA GLY A 86 1.22 -4.41 -1.58
C GLY A 86 0.68 -3.25 -0.74
N VAL A 87 -0.47 -3.48 -0.10
CA VAL A 87 -1.27 -2.48 0.60
C VAL A 87 -1.74 -3.03 1.95
N PHE A 88 -1.28 -2.45 3.05
CA PHE A 88 -1.48 -2.99 4.40
C PHE A 88 -2.08 -1.94 5.32
N TYR A 89 -3.14 -2.29 6.05
CA TYR A 89 -3.65 -1.40 7.07
C TYR A 89 -2.60 -1.20 8.18
N VAL A 90 -2.49 0.00 8.73
CA VAL A 90 -1.48 0.37 9.77
C VAL A 90 -1.62 -0.46 11.05
N THR A 91 -2.77 -1.08 11.27
CA THR A 91 -3.00 -2.12 12.30
C THR A 91 -3.47 -3.42 11.62
N PRO A 92 -3.67 -4.53 12.36
CA PRO A 92 -2.89 -5.80 12.37
C PRO A 92 -2.43 -6.46 11.05
N ASN A 93 -2.60 -5.85 9.87
CA ASN A 93 -2.36 -6.54 8.60
C ASN A 93 -0.88 -6.62 8.16
N ILE A 94 0.08 -6.19 8.98
CA ILE A 94 1.50 -6.45 8.69
C ILE A 94 1.88 -7.77 9.37
N PRO A 95 2.32 -8.80 8.61
CA PRO A 95 2.78 -10.05 9.21
C PRO A 95 3.92 -9.80 10.19
N ASN A 96 3.88 -10.48 11.34
CA ASN A 96 4.71 -10.29 12.56
C ASN A 96 4.20 -9.28 13.60
N ARG A 97 2.90 -9.00 13.65
CA ARG A 97 2.27 -8.43 14.85
C ARG A 97 1.99 -9.57 15.85
N LEU A 98 2.92 -9.83 16.77
CA LEU A 98 2.63 -10.48 18.04
C LEU A 98 1.99 -9.46 19.00
#